data_AF-A0AAE0BXL1-F1
#
_entry.id   AF-A0AAE0BXL1-F1
#
_cell.length_a   1.000
_cell.length_b   1.000
_cell.length_c   1.000
_cell.angle_alpha   90.00
_cell.angle_beta   90.00
_cell.angle_gamma   90.00
#
_symmetry.space_group_name_H-M   'P 1'
#
loop_
_entity.id
_entity.type
_entity.pdbx_description
1 polymer ?
#
loop_
_entity_poly.entity_id
_entity_poly.type
_entity_poly.pdbx_seq_one_letter_code
_entity_poly.pdbx_strand_id
1 'polypeptide(L)'
;MSPEEVQKRGDVTQLSRAQVKIASQLDWGLELVMTVPQEVRRLAHEVTWEKITQVWDPWAGTGVIGKVMSLEWPHLKVMNNDWNPQLKWHEALNALQPGNYRAWKEKYGVCDAVVTSPWFAVLDIALPLAVLASRVVACIHVPSHYMTDMTESRAQYFRKLYHAGRLHVIGHLEHGPIGRRCMWVMVFRNPLTRARMLRGGEASGVGMFTFSMGKFAMDGVTTEDAEQALV
;
A
#
# COMPACT_ATOMS: atom_id res chain seq x y z
N MET A 1 0.84 -28.01 -17.80
CA MET A 1 1.53 -27.87 -16.50
C MET A 1 1.08 -29.01 -15.61
N SER A 2 2.04 -29.80 -15.12
CA SER A 2 1.73 -30.94 -14.26
C SER A 2 1.39 -30.47 -12.84
N PRO A 3 0.62 -31.24 -12.06
CA PRO A 3 0.38 -30.96 -10.64
C PRO A 3 1.68 -30.80 -9.82
N GLU A 4 2.77 -31.46 -10.23
CA GLU A 4 4.08 -31.37 -9.58
C GLU A 4 4.80 -30.04 -9.85
N GLU A 5 4.54 -29.38 -10.98
CA GLU A 5 5.09 -28.05 -11.29
C GLU A 5 4.42 -26.95 -10.47
N VAL A 6 3.16 -27.14 -10.08
CA VAL A 6 2.43 -26.25 -9.16
C VAL A 6 2.98 -26.36 -7.74
N GLN A 7 3.43 -27.55 -7.32
CA GLN A 7 3.97 -27.78 -5.98
C GLN A 7 5.43 -27.33 -5.81
N LYS A 8 6.21 -27.22 -6.91
CA LYS A 8 7.57 -26.66 -6.89
C LYS A 8 7.61 -25.13 -6.87
N ARG A 9 6.53 -24.44 -7.23
CA ARG A 9 6.37 -23.00 -6.99
C ARG A 9 5.89 -22.82 -5.55
N GLY A 10 6.87 -22.75 -4.65
CA GLY A 10 6.71 -22.78 -3.19
C GLY A 10 5.38 -22.23 -2.68
N ASP A 11 4.73 -23.06 -1.87
CA ASP A 11 3.49 -22.74 -1.17
C ASP A 11 3.69 -21.51 -0.29
N VAL A 12 3.39 -20.33 -0.84
CA VAL A 12 3.53 -19.03 -0.15
C VAL A 12 2.49 -18.90 0.99
N THR A 13 1.59 -19.89 1.16
CA THR A 13 0.52 -19.81 2.17
C THR A 13 0.97 -20.15 3.59
N GLN A 14 2.11 -20.81 3.78
CA GLN A 14 2.58 -21.18 5.11
C GLN A 14 3.72 -20.27 5.60
N LEU A 15 3.43 -19.48 6.64
CA LEU A 15 4.46 -18.75 7.38
C LEU A 15 5.41 -19.74 8.05
N SER A 16 6.70 -19.53 7.91
CA SER A 16 7.71 -20.36 8.57
C SER A 16 7.65 -20.15 10.09
N ARG A 17 8.09 -21.16 10.86
CA ARG A 17 8.20 -21.07 12.33
C ARG A 17 9.02 -19.85 12.80
N ALA A 18 9.97 -19.39 12.00
CA ALA A 18 10.75 -18.18 12.28
C ALA A 18 9.88 -16.91 12.18
N GLN A 19 9.01 -16.81 11.17
CA GLN A 19 8.08 -15.69 10.99
C GLN A 19 7.05 -15.62 12.12
N VAL A 20 6.53 -16.77 12.57
CA VAL A 20 5.63 -16.86 13.73
C VAL A 20 6.31 -16.40 15.02
N LYS A 21 7.58 -16.80 15.23
CA LYS A 21 8.36 -16.40 16.40
C LYS A 21 8.63 -14.89 16.43
N ILE A 22 8.96 -14.29 15.28
CA ILE A 22 9.18 -12.83 15.16
C ILE A 22 7.89 -12.05 15.49
N ALA A 23 6.74 -12.49 14.95
CA ALA A 23 5.45 -11.87 15.26
C ALA A 23 5.12 -11.94 16.75
N SER A 24 5.45 -13.05 17.43
CA SER A 24 5.25 -13.20 18.88
C SER A 24 6.20 -12.40 19.77
N GLN A 25 7.33 -11.91 19.23
CA GLN A 25 8.35 -11.16 19.98
C GLN A 25 8.16 -9.64 19.88
N LEU A 26 7.24 -9.16 19.04
CA LEU A 26 6.91 -7.76 18.86
C LEU A 26 5.70 -7.37 19.72
N ASP A 27 5.75 -7.63 21.03
CA ASP A 27 4.71 -7.20 21.99
C ASP A 27 4.93 -5.73 22.43
N TRP A 28 4.73 -4.81 21.48
CA TRP A 28 4.86 -3.36 21.70
C TRP A 28 3.49 -2.66 21.88
N GLY A 29 2.40 -3.42 22.02
CA GLY A 29 1.04 -2.86 21.95
C GLY A 29 0.69 -2.22 20.60
N LEU A 30 1.52 -2.44 19.57
CA LEU A 30 1.27 -2.01 18.20
C LEU A 30 0.43 -3.09 17.52
N GLU A 31 -0.76 -2.73 17.03
CA GLU A 31 -1.55 -3.64 16.21
C GLU A 31 -0.75 -4.01 14.94
N LEU A 32 -0.20 -5.22 14.96
CA LEU A 32 0.54 -5.84 13.86
C LEU A 32 -0.36 -6.86 13.19
N VAL A 33 -0.84 -6.52 11.99
CA VAL A 33 -1.53 -7.48 11.14
C VAL A 33 -0.58 -7.93 10.06
N MET A 34 -0.33 -9.23 10.01
CA MET A 34 0.47 -9.83 8.96
C MET A 34 -0.30 -9.76 7.64
N THR A 35 0.28 -9.09 6.64
CA THR A 35 -0.21 -9.17 5.26
C THR A 35 -0.07 -10.59 4.74
N VAL A 36 -1.11 -11.11 4.11
CA VAL A 36 -1.09 -12.43 3.47
C VAL A 36 -0.92 -12.33 1.95
N PRO A 37 -0.40 -13.37 1.28
CA PRO A 37 -0.12 -13.31 -0.16
C PRO A 37 -1.32 -12.92 -1.03
N GLN A 38 -2.52 -13.40 -0.67
CA GLN A 38 -3.77 -13.14 -1.37
C GLN A 38 -4.11 -11.65 -1.40
N GLU A 39 -3.83 -10.93 -0.30
CA GLU A 39 -4.04 -9.48 -0.21
C GLU A 39 -3.11 -8.73 -1.15
N VAL A 40 -1.86 -9.17 -1.28
CA VAL A 40 -0.89 -8.58 -2.21
C VAL A 40 -1.29 -8.88 -3.65
N ARG A 41 -1.72 -10.11 -3.95
CA ARG A 41 -2.22 -10.51 -5.29
C ARG A 41 -3.46 -9.73 -5.69
N ARG A 42 -4.26 -9.25 -4.74
CA ARG A 42 -5.40 -8.36 -5.04
C ARG A 42 -4.97 -7.11 -5.82
N LEU A 43 -3.77 -6.57 -5.55
CA LEU A 43 -3.20 -5.46 -6.33
C LEU A 43 -3.04 -5.83 -7.82
N ALA A 44 -2.77 -7.10 -8.15
CA ALA A 44 -2.62 -7.53 -9.54
C ALA A 44 -3.91 -7.46 -10.36
N HIS A 45 -5.05 -7.65 -9.69
CA HIS A 45 -6.35 -7.61 -10.32
C HIS A 45 -6.81 -6.17 -10.58
N GLU A 46 -6.44 -5.24 -9.72
CA GLU A 46 -6.93 -3.86 -9.76
C GLU A 46 -5.98 -2.89 -10.48
N VAL A 47 -4.68 -3.18 -10.55
CA VAL A 47 -3.70 -2.31 -11.22
C VAL A 47 -2.73 -3.03 -12.17
N THR A 48 -2.30 -2.31 -13.21
CA THR A 48 -1.18 -2.72 -14.06
C THR A 48 0.15 -2.20 -13.52
N TRP A 49 1.16 -3.07 -13.54
CA TRP A 49 2.53 -2.82 -13.06
C TRP A 49 3.56 -2.76 -14.19
N GLU A 50 3.12 -2.78 -15.45
CA GLU A 50 4.00 -2.90 -16.63
C GLU A 50 5.02 -1.77 -16.76
N LYS A 51 4.67 -0.55 -16.31
CA LYS A 51 5.53 0.64 -16.37
C LYS A 51 6.26 0.95 -15.06
N ILE A 52 6.05 0.13 -14.03
CA ILE A 52 6.76 0.20 -12.77
C ILE A 52 8.00 -0.67 -12.92
N THR A 53 9.16 -0.15 -12.53
CA THR A 53 10.42 -0.89 -12.56
C THR A 53 10.97 -1.13 -11.16
N GLN A 54 10.68 -0.22 -10.22
CA GLN A 54 11.19 -0.29 -8.86
C GLN A 54 10.13 -0.05 -7.81
N VAL A 55 9.99 -1.00 -6.88
CA VAL A 55 9.07 -0.93 -5.74
C VAL A 55 9.85 -0.91 -4.45
N TRP A 56 9.46 -0.05 -3.51
CA TRP A 56 10.00 -0.04 -2.16
C TRP A 56 8.97 -0.57 -1.17
N ASP A 57 9.41 -1.43 -0.27
CA ASP A 57 8.67 -1.92 0.89
C ASP A 57 9.42 -1.49 2.18
N PRO A 58 9.11 -0.31 2.75
CA PRO A 58 9.83 0.23 3.89
C PRO A 58 9.58 -0.47 5.22
N TRP A 59 8.51 -1.26 5.32
CA TRP A 59 8.13 -2.10 6.47
C TRP A 59 7.96 -3.55 6.03
N ALA A 60 9.03 -4.14 5.52
CA ALA A 60 8.98 -5.43 4.86
C ALA A 60 8.59 -6.57 5.81
N GLY A 61 8.87 -6.46 7.11
CA GLY A 61 8.59 -7.50 8.10
C GLY A 61 9.09 -8.85 7.62
N THR A 62 8.19 -9.80 7.42
CA THR A 62 8.48 -11.15 6.96
C THR A 62 8.80 -11.28 5.46
N GLY A 63 8.70 -10.17 4.72
CA GLY A 63 8.99 -10.01 3.30
C GLY A 63 7.90 -10.54 2.37
N VAL A 64 6.69 -10.78 2.87
CA VAL A 64 5.59 -11.38 2.07
C VAL A 64 5.25 -10.50 0.86
N ILE A 65 5.13 -9.18 1.04
CA ILE A 65 4.85 -8.25 -0.06
C ILE A 65 5.94 -8.38 -1.12
N GLY A 66 7.20 -8.18 -0.77
CA GLY A 66 8.27 -8.24 -1.76
C GLY A 66 8.40 -9.60 -2.45
N LYS A 67 8.21 -10.72 -1.74
CA LYS A 67 8.23 -12.06 -2.33
C LYS A 67 7.11 -12.25 -3.36
N VAL A 68 5.88 -11.85 -3.03
CA VAL A 68 4.75 -11.96 -3.95
C VAL A 68 4.96 -11.03 -5.14
N MET A 69 5.40 -9.78 -4.91
CA MET A 69 5.62 -8.84 -6.00
C MET A 69 6.69 -9.34 -6.99
N SER A 70 7.81 -9.86 -6.51
CA SER A 70 8.85 -10.43 -7.38
C SER A 70 8.40 -11.70 -8.12
N LEU A 71 7.45 -12.46 -7.55
CA LEU A 71 6.89 -13.65 -8.19
C LEU A 71 5.87 -13.30 -9.29
N GLU A 72 4.94 -12.40 -8.99
CA GLU A 72 3.86 -12.00 -9.91
C GLU A 72 4.36 -11.03 -11.00
N TRP A 73 5.41 -10.26 -10.70
CA TRP A 73 6.02 -9.30 -11.63
C TRP A 73 7.57 -9.40 -11.62
N PRO A 74 8.12 -10.37 -12.36
CA PRO A 74 9.57 -10.62 -12.38
C PRO A 74 10.43 -9.45 -12.88
N HIS A 75 9.84 -8.48 -13.59
CA HIS A 75 10.53 -7.26 -14.03
C HIS A 75 10.69 -6.22 -12.92
N LEU A 76 10.02 -6.38 -11.78
CA LEU A 76 10.12 -5.45 -10.65
C LEU A 76 11.36 -5.71 -9.81
N LYS A 77 12.15 -4.66 -9.63
CA LYS A 77 13.17 -4.59 -8.58
C LYS A 77 12.51 -4.18 -7.27
N VAL A 78 12.37 -5.12 -6.32
CA VAL A 78 11.78 -4.83 -5.01
C VAL A 78 12.87 -4.56 -3.97
N MET A 79 12.81 -3.38 -3.36
CA MET A 79 13.69 -2.96 -2.29
C MET A 79 12.98 -3.07 -0.94
N ASN A 80 13.35 -4.09 -0.18
CA ASN A 80 12.85 -4.31 1.19
C ASN A 80 13.72 -3.56 2.22
N ASN A 81 13.06 -2.94 3.20
CA ASN A 81 13.66 -2.41 4.42
C ASN A 81 12.81 -2.86 5.63
N ASP A 82 13.44 -3.10 6.76
CA ASP A 82 12.72 -3.20 8.04
C ASP A 82 13.63 -2.74 9.18
N TRP A 83 13.08 -2.04 10.17
CA TRP A 83 13.87 -1.58 11.31
C TRP A 83 14.48 -2.73 12.12
N ASN A 84 13.87 -3.93 12.10
CA ASN A 84 14.41 -5.09 12.77
C ASN A 84 15.66 -5.61 12.01
N PRO A 85 16.87 -5.44 12.57
CA PRO A 85 18.11 -5.80 11.87
C PRO A 85 18.26 -7.32 11.68
N GLN A 86 17.47 -8.13 12.39
CA GLN A 86 17.53 -9.60 12.29
C GLN A 86 16.96 -10.12 10.96
N LEU A 87 16.14 -9.33 10.27
CA LEU A 87 15.42 -9.77 9.07
C LEU A 87 16.27 -9.71 7.78
N LYS A 88 17.52 -9.23 7.87
CA LYS A 88 18.52 -9.17 6.78
C LYS A 88 17.92 -8.69 5.43
N TRP A 89 17.28 -7.53 5.45
CA TRP A 89 16.83 -6.86 4.24
C TRP A 89 17.93 -5.99 3.60
N HIS A 90 17.62 -5.33 2.50
CA HIS A 90 18.58 -4.45 1.82
C HIS A 90 19.04 -3.31 2.73
N GLU A 91 18.14 -2.87 3.60
CA GLU A 91 18.36 -1.82 4.58
C GLU A 91 17.69 -2.19 5.92
N ALA A 92 18.24 -1.64 7.01
CA ALA A 92 17.69 -1.74 8.35
C ALA A 92 17.55 -0.35 8.98
N LEU A 93 16.82 0.54 8.30
CA LEU A 93 16.70 1.95 8.63
C LEU A 93 15.28 2.33 9.05
N ASN A 94 15.15 3.46 9.75
CA ASN A 94 13.86 3.96 10.23
C ASN A 94 13.06 4.52 9.05
N ALA A 95 12.02 3.82 8.61
CA ALA A 95 11.15 4.26 7.53
C ALA A 95 10.28 5.50 7.88
N LEU A 96 10.32 6.01 9.11
CA LEU A 96 9.71 7.28 9.50
C LEU A 96 10.64 8.49 9.31
N GLN A 97 11.92 8.27 9.00
CA GLN A 97 12.89 9.35 8.78
C GLN A 97 12.93 9.72 7.30
N PRO A 98 12.48 10.94 6.91
CA PRO A 98 12.45 11.35 5.50
C PRO A 98 13.83 11.33 4.82
N GLY A 99 14.90 11.54 5.60
CA GLY A 99 16.28 11.44 5.13
C GLY A 99 16.62 10.07 4.52
N ASN A 100 16.01 8.99 5.03
CA ASN A 100 16.31 7.64 4.56
C ASN A 100 15.78 7.39 3.15
N TYR A 101 14.60 7.93 2.80
CA TYR A 101 14.07 7.84 1.42
C TYR A 101 14.96 8.60 0.43
N ARG A 102 15.57 9.71 0.84
CA ARG A 102 16.54 10.45 0.01
C ARG A 102 17.81 9.63 -0.21
N ALA A 103 18.37 9.07 0.86
CA ALA A 103 19.53 8.19 0.77
C ALA A 103 19.24 6.94 -0.10
N TRP A 104 18.06 6.34 0.02
CA TRP A 104 17.64 5.23 -0.83
C TRP A 104 17.51 5.64 -2.29
N LYS A 105 16.99 6.85 -2.55
CA LYS A 105 16.88 7.37 -3.91
C LYS A 105 18.24 7.55 -4.56
N GLU A 106 19.21 8.08 -3.80
CA GLU A 106 20.59 8.26 -4.26
C GLU A 106 21.28 6.91 -4.51
N LYS A 107 21.09 5.94 -3.61
CA LYS A 107 21.74 4.63 -3.67
C LYS A 107 21.13 3.70 -4.71
N TYR A 108 19.80 3.69 -4.82
CA TYR A 108 19.07 2.67 -5.56
C TYR A 108 18.31 3.21 -6.78
N GLY A 109 18.29 4.52 -6.98
CA GLY A 109 17.53 5.17 -8.05
C GLY A 109 16.11 5.54 -7.63
N VAL A 110 15.30 5.88 -8.63
CA VAL A 110 13.96 6.42 -8.42
C VAL A 110 12.98 5.35 -7.92
N CYS A 111 12.27 5.64 -6.83
CA CYS A 111 11.14 4.83 -6.37
C CYS A 111 9.93 5.06 -7.27
N ASP A 112 9.53 4.07 -8.06
CA ASP A 112 8.31 4.20 -8.86
C ASP A 112 7.07 4.02 -7.98
N ALA A 113 7.08 2.99 -7.13
CA ALA A 113 5.99 2.73 -6.22
C ALA A 113 6.46 2.36 -4.81
N VAL A 114 5.66 2.73 -3.81
CA VAL A 114 5.77 2.19 -2.46
C VAL A 114 4.63 1.20 -2.27
N VAL A 115 4.92 -0.03 -1.85
CA VAL A 115 3.91 -1.03 -1.50
C VAL A 115 4.31 -1.64 -0.17
N THR A 116 3.53 -1.40 0.88
CA THR A 116 3.97 -1.74 2.23
C THR A 116 2.82 -1.85 3.23
N SER A 117 3.09 -2.51 4.36
CA SER A 117 2.19 -2.63 5.50
C SER A 117 2.89 -2.12 6.76
N PRO A 118 2.82 -0.81 7.05
CA PRO A 118 3.43 -0.22 8.24
C PRO A 118 2.76 -0.69 9.51
N TRP A 119 3.37 -0.39 10.66
CA TRP A 119 2.66 -0.47 11.94
C TRP A 119 1.48 0.51 11.92
N PHE A 120 0.30 0.06 12.32
CA PHE A 120 -0.92 0.86 12.15
C PHE A 120 -0.92 2.14 12.98
N ALA A 121 -0.20 2.16 14.11
CA ALA A 121 -0.04 3.34 14.96
C ALA A 121 0.68 4.52 14.28
N VAL A 122 1.40 4.30 13.17
CA VAL A 122 2.20 5.34 12.49
C VAL A 122 1.66 5.71 11.10
N LEU A 123 0.45 5.27 10.75
CA LEU A 123 -0.11 5.48 9.41
C LEU A 123 -0.28 6.95 9.02
N ASP A 124 -0.63 7.81 9.98
CA ASP A 124 -0.78 9.25 9.74
C ASP A 124 0.56 9.93 9.35
N ILE A 125 1.69 9.24 9.53
CA ILE A 125 3.03 9.67 9.07
C ILE A 125 3.48 8.83 7.87
N ALA A 126 3.33 7.50 7.94
CA ALA A 126 3.81 6.56 6.94
C ALA A 126 3.15 6.77 5.56
N LEU A 127 1.84 7.01 5.53
CA LEU A 127 1.12 7.23 4.27
C LEU A 127 1.61 8.50 3.56
N PRO A 128 1.64 9.70 4.19
CA PRO A 128 2.21 10.88 3.55
C PRO A 128 3.65 10.71 3.07
N LEU A 129 4.51 10.04 3.85
CA LEU A 129 5.89 9.78 3.44
C LEU A 129 5.97 8.88 2.21
N ALA A 130 5.18 7.81 2.17
CA ALA A 130 5.12 6.94 1.01
C ALA A 130 4.63 7.67 -0.24
N VAL A 131 3.61 8.52 -0.10
CA VAL A 131 3.10 9.37 -1.19
C VAL A 131 4.18 10.31 -1.71
N LEU A 132 4.98 10.91 -0.83
CA LEU A 132 6.08 11.81 -1.20
C LEU A 132 7.25 11.06 -1.85
N ALA A 133 7.56 9.85 -1.38
CA ALA A 133 8.67 9.05 -1.88
C ALA A 133 8.38 8.41 -3.25
N SER A 134 7.13 8.00 -3.48
CA SER A 134 6.72 7.35 -4.73
C SER A 134 6.60 8.33 -5.90
N ARG A 135 7.14 7.95 -7.06
CA ARG A 135 6.97 8.71 -8.31
C ARG A 135 5.59 8.50 -8.93
N VAL A 136 5.03 7.30 -8.80
CA VAL A 136 3.85 6.85 -9.54
C VAL A 136 2.68 6.56 -8.61
N VAL A 137 2.85 5.67 -7.62
CA VAL A 137 1.78 5.26 -6.70
C VAL A 137 2.32 4.81 -5.34
N ALA A 138 1.60 5.14 -4.28
CA ALA A 138 1.78 4.55 -2.96
C ALA A 138 0.60 3.64 -2.64
N CYS A 139 0.85 2.38 -2.30
CA CYS A 139 -0.12 1.38 -1.87
C CYS A 139 0.16 1.02 -0.41
N ILE A 140 -0.69 1.48 0.50
CA ILE A 140 -0.52 1.29 1.93
C ILE A 140 -1.61 0.38 2.46
N HIS A 141 -1.18 -0.69 3.12
CA HIS A 141 -2.08 -1.59 3.84
C HIS A 141 -2.51 -0.91 5.15
N VAL A 142 -3.82 -0.78 5.34
CA VAL A 142 -4.39 -0.10 6.51
C VAL A 142 -5.55 -0.93 7.08
N PRO A 143 -5.87 -0.81 8.37
CA PRO A 143 -7.10 -1.38 8.88
C PRO A 143 -8.29 -0.56 8.36
N SER A 144 -9.43 -1.21 8.12
CA SER A 144 -10.65 -0.53 7.61
C SER A 144 -11.05 0.70 8.42
N HIS A 145 -10.91 0.65 9.74
CA HIS A 145 -11.24 1.76 10.63
C HIS A 145 -10.38 3.01 10.42
N TYR A 146 -9.18 2.87 9.86
CA TYR A 146 -8.36 4.02 9.46
C TYR A 146 -9.08 4.91 8.44
N MET A 147 -9.97 4.32 7.63
CA MET A 147 -10.78 4.99 6.61
C MET A 147 -12.23 5.23 7.04
N THR A 148 -12.80 4.41 7.94
CA THR A 148 -14.21 4.55 8.33
C THR A 148 -14.41 5.34 9.63
N ASP A 149 -13.37 5.46 10.44
CA ASP A 149 -13.38 6.17 11.74
C ASP A 149 -12.20 7.16 11.77
N MET A 150 -12.30 8.18 10.90
CA MET A 150 -11.25 9.15 10.69
C MET A 150 -11.34 10.31 11.68
N THR A 151 -10.19 10.80 12.14
CA THR A 151 -10.11 12.17 12.69
C THR A 151 -10.40 13.19 11.61
N GLU A 152 -10.78 14.42 11.99
CA GLU A 152 -11.10 15.47 11.00
C GLU A 152 -9.90 15.77 10.08
N SER A 153 -8.69 15.85 10.63
CA SER A 153 -7.47 16.08 9.83
C SER A 153 -7.24 14.97 8.80
N ARG A 154 -7.47 13.70 9.17
CA ARG A 154 -7.34 12.56 8.26
C ARG A 154 -8.43 12.60 7.19
N ALA A 155 -9.67 12.93 7.56
CA ALA A 155 -10.77 13.08 6.62
C ALA A 155 -10.50 14.19 5.60
N GLN A 156 -9.94 15.33 6.03
CA GLN A 156 -9.54 16.42 5.14
C GLN A 156 -8.42 15.99 4.17
N TYR A 157 -7.43 15.24 4.66
CA TYR A 157 -6.37 14.70 3.82
C TYR A 157 -6.92 13.79 2.71
N PHE A 158 -7.79 12.83 3.06
CA PHE A 158 -8.40 11.94 2.08
C PHE A 158 -9.37 12.65 1.14
N ARG A 159 -10.16 13.63 1.61
CA ARG A 159 -10.99 14.47 0.75
C ARG A 159 -10.16 15.17 -0.31
N LYS A 160 -9.03 15.78 0.05
CA LYS A 160 -8.12 16.42 -0.91
C LYS A 160 -7.60 15.44 -1.96
N LEU A 161 -7.19 14.23 -1.55
CA LEU A 161 -6.72 13.20 -2.49
C LEU A 161 -7.84 12.69 -3.41
N TYR A 162 -9.06 12.57 -2.88
CA TYR A 162 -10.25 12.17 -3.64
C TYR A 162 -10.65 13.22 -4.68
N HIS A 163 -10.79 14.48 -4.28
CA HIS A 163 -11.13 15.58 -5.20
C HIS A 163 -10.06 15.81 -6.27
N ALA A 164 -8.78 15.56 -5.94
CA ALA A 164 -7.70 15.58 -6.92
C ALA A 164 -7.70 14.37 -7.89
N GLY A 165 -8.65 13.43 -7.75
CA GLY A 165 -8.72 12.20 -8.55
C GLY A 165 -7.54 11.26 -8.35
N ARG A 166 -6.89 11.30 -7.18
CA ARG A 166 -5.65 10.55 -6.88
C ARG A 166 -5.87 9.33 -6.00
N LEU A 167 -7.00 9.25 -5.30
CA LEU A 167 -7.30 8.18 -4.35
C LEU A 167 -8.01 6.99 -5.04
N HIS A 168 -7.64 5.78 -4.63
CA HIS A 168 -8.37 4.55 -4.87
C HIS A 168 -8.23 3.64 -3.65
N VAL A 169 -9.24 2.81 -3.37
CA VAL A 169 -9.25 1.95 -2.19
C VAL A 169 -9.71 0.57 -2.61
N ILE A 170 -8.92 -0.44 -2.26
CA ILE A 170 -9.31 -1.84 -2.39
C ILE A 170 -9.73 -2.33 -1.01
N GLY A 171 -11.04 -2.44 -0.81
CA GLY A 171 -11.62 -2.94 0.43
C GLY A 171 -11.71 -4.47 0.48
N HIS A 172 -12.27 -4.97 1.60
CA HIS A 172 -12.63 -6.37 1.78
C HIS A 172 -11.46 -7.38 1.69
N LEU A 173 -10.26 -6.97 2.13
CA LEU A 173 -9.13 -7.88 2.26
C LEU A 173 -9.40 -9.00 3.27
N GLU A 174 -8.69 -10.11 3.15
CA GLU A 174 -9.00 -11.34 3.89
C GLU A 174 -8.83 -11.19 5.40
N HIS A 175 -7.84 -10.40 5.84
CA HIS A 175 -7.49 -10.26 7.25
C HIS A 175 -7.46 -8.79 7.69
N GLY A 176 -7.57 -8.57 9.00
CA GLY A 176 -7.34 -7.28 9.64
C GLY A 176 -7.49 -7.39 11.17
N PRO A 177 -7.28 -6.30 11.91
CA PRO A 177 -7.23 -6.36 13.36
C PRO A 177 -8.64 -6.59 13.93
N ILE A 178 -8.76 -7.50 14.89
CA ILE A 178 -9.98 -7.73 15.68
C ILE A 178 -11.22 -7.97 14.80
N GLY A 179 -11.15 -8.95 13.88
CA GLY A 179 -12.28 -9.34 13.02
C GLY A 179 -12.71 -8.30 11.97
N ARG A 180 -12.04 -7.14 11.90
CA ARG A 180 -12.23 -6.14 10.84
C ARG A 180 -11.27 -6.45 9.69
N ARG A 181 -11.70 -6.21 8.45
CA ARG A 181 -10.86 -6.40 7.27
C ARG A 181 -9.91 -5.21 7.07
N CYS A 182 -8.73 -5.46 6.53
CA CYS A 182 -7.85 -4.41 6.04
C CYS A 182 -8.27 -3.92 4.66
N MET A 183 -7.60 -2.88 4.21
CA MET A 183 -7.76 -2.27 2.89
C MET A 183 -6.39 -1.92 2.32
N TRP A 184 -6.29 -1.86 1.00
CA TRP A 184 -5.23 -1.12 0.34
C TRP A 184 -5.72 0.30 0.06
N VAL A 185 -5.06 1.28 0.64
CA VAL A 185 -5.19 2.69 0.27
C VAL A 185 -4.15 2.98 -0.80
N MET A 186 -4.61 3.36 -1.98
CA MET A 186 -3.77 3.65 -3.14
C MET A 186 -3.85 5.13 -3.46
N VAL A 187 -2.69 5.78 -3.51
CA VAL A 187 -2.57 7.19 -3.83
C VAL A 187 -1.65 7.34 -5.02
N PHE A 188 -2.23 7.69 -6.16
CA PHE A 188 -1.51 7.92 -7.40
C PHE A 188 -0.92 9.33 -7.42
N ARG A 189 0.14 9.52 -8.22
CA ARG A 189 0.78 10.82 -8.39
C ARG A 189 -0.18 11.89 -8.90
N ASN A 190 -1.03 11.53 -9.85
CA ASN A 190 -2.01 12.39 -10.51
C ASN A 190 -3.16 11.52 -11.10
N PRO A 191 -4.31 12.12 -11.46
CA PRO A 191 -5.46 11.38 -11.98
C PRO A 191 -5.18 10.63 -13.29
N LEU A 192 -4.32 11.17 -14.15
CA LEU A 192 -3.95 10.51 -15.41
C LEU A 192 -3.18 9.20 -15.15
N THR A 193 -2.28 9.19 -14.17
CA THR A 193 -1.58 7.99 -13.73
C THR A 193 -2.57 6.98 -13.17
N ARG A 194 -3.53 7.41 -12.33
CA ARG A 194 -4.60 6.55 -11.82
C ARG A 194 -5.37 5.89 -12.95
N ALA A 195 -5.87 6.67 -13.90
CA ALA A 195 -6.66 6.16 -15.04
C ALA A 195 -5.87 5.16 -15.91
N ARG A 196 -4.56 5.37 -16.08
CA ARG A 196 -3.68 4.47 -16.85
C ARG A 196 -3.33 3.18 -16.11
N MET A 197 -3.31 3.22 -14.78
CA MET A 197 -2.90 2.07 -13.97
C MET A 197 -4.07 1.18 -13.56
N LEU A 198 -5.25 1.73 -13.30
CA LEU A 198 -6.41 0.92 -12.90
C LEU A 198 -6.87 0.00 -14.03
N ARG A 199 -7.07 -1.28 -13.73
CA ARG A 199 -7.62 -2.29 -14.64
C ARG A 199 -9.15 -2.24 -14.54
N GLY A 200 -9.82 -1.90 -15.64
CA GLY A 200 -11.29 -1.73 -15.67
C GLY A 200 -11.68 -0.27 -15.38
N GLY A 201 -12.08 0.44 -16.44
CA GLY A 201 -12.43 1.86 -16.36
C GLY A 201 -13.44 2.16 -15.25
N GLU A 202 -13.09 3.12 -14.40
CA GLU A 202 -13.89 3.85 -13.40
C GLU A 202 -14.76 3.06 -12.39
N ALA A 203 -14.98 1.76 -12.54
CA ALA A 203 -16.09 1.05 -11.90
C ALA A 203 -15.71 -0.07 -10.90
N SER A 204 -14.42 -0.37 -10.66
CA SER A 204 -14.06 -1.25 -9.54
C SER A 204 -14.02 -0.46 -8.23
N GLY A 205 -15.21 -0.26 -7.66
CA GLY A 205 -15.35 -0.07 -6.22
C GLY A 205 -14.56 1.08 -5.58
N VAL A 206 -14.83 2.33 -5.98
CA VAL A 206 -15.19 3.27 -4.91
C VAL A 206 -16.56 2.81 -4.44
N GLY A 207 -16.62 1.65 -3.75
CA GLY A 207 -17.82 1.24 -3.03
C GLY A 207 -18.15 2.46 -2.21
N MET A 208 -19.34 3.00 -2.47
CA MET A 208 -19.82 4.28 -1.97
C MET A 208 -19.44 4.42 -0.50
N PHE A 209 -18.26 4.97 -0.22
CA PHE A 209 -17.96 5.55 1.06
C PHE A 209 -18.73 6.85 0.97
N THR A 210 -20.06 6.75 1.13
CA THR A 210 -20.81 7.86 1.65
C THR A 210 -20.10 8.19 2.94
N PHE A 211 -19.27 9.23 2.90
CA PHE A 211 -18.88 9.95 4.09
C PHE A 211 -20.22 10.36 4.72
N SER A 212 -20.74 9.53 5.63
CA SER A 212 -21.90 9.86 6.43
C SER A 212 -21.48 10.91 7.44
N MET A 213 -21.15 12.09 6.94
CA MET A 213 -21.23 13.33 7.67
C MET A 213 -22.48 14.03 7.16
N GLY A 214 -23.33 14.49 8.09
CA GLY A 214 -24.68 14.96 7.80
C GLY A 214 -24.79 15.83 6.55
N LYS A 215 -25.76 15.48 5.69
CA LYS A 215 -26.37 16.32 4.65
C LYS A 215 -25.45 17.38 4.02
N PHE A 216 -24.55 16.98 3.14
CA PHE A 216 -24.18 17.83 2.01
C PHE A 216 -24.16 16.96 0.75
N ALA A 217 -25.08 17.27 -0.17
CA ALA A 217 -25.19 16.59 -1.45
C ALA A 217 -23.87 16.75 -2.22
N MET A 218 -23.42 15.66 -2.83
CA MET A 218 -22.26 15.66 -3.72
C MET A 218 -22.71 16.22 -5.07
N ASP A 219 -22.54 17.52 -5.27
CA ASP A 219 -22.67 18.12 -6.60
C ASP A 219 -21.42 17.80 -7.41
N GLY A 220 -21.64 17.42 -8.68
CA GLY A 220 -20.61 16.93 -9.58
C GLY A 220 -19.47 17.91 -9.79
N VAL A 221 -18.24 17.39 -9.79
CA VAL A 221 -17.04 18.14 -10.14
C VAL A 221 -17.16 18.58 -11.60
N THR A 222 -17.28 19.88 -11.82
CA THR A 222 -17.22 20.47 -13.16
C THR A 222 -15.77 20.51 -13.64
N THR A 223 -15.58 20.44 -14.95
CA THR A 223 -14.27 20.40 -15.64
C THR A 223 -13.33 21.55 -15.29
N GLU A 224 -13.83 22.65 -14.73
CA GLU A 224 -13.03 23.81 -14.31
C GLU A 224 -12.20 23.56 -13.02
N ASP A 225 -12.64 22.67 -12.13
CA ASP A 225 -11.92 22.39 -10.88
C ASP A 225 -10.65 21.54 -11.11
N ALA A 226 -10.57 20.83 -12.24
CA ALA A 226 -9.45 19.98 -12.59
C ALA A 226 -8.23 20.77 -13.08
N GLU A 227 -8.41 21.98 -13.61
CA GLU A 227 -7.30 22.80 -14.13
C GLU A 227 -6.52 23.52 -13.02
N GLN A 228 -7.14 23.80 -11.86
CA GLN A 228 -6.44 24.48 -10.75
C GLN A 228 -5.58 23.53 -9.89
N ALA A 229 -5.75 22.21 -10.00
CA ALA A 229 -4.98 21.23 -9.23
C ALA A 229 -3.61 20.86 -9.85
N LEU A 230 -3.21 21.52 -10.93
CA LEU A 230 -1.98 21.27 -11.69
C LEU A 230 -0.83 22.26 -11.43
N VAL A 231 -0.95 23.13 -10.42
CA VAL A 231 0.14 24.03 -9.96
C VAL A 231 0.76 23.52 -8.66
#